data_AF-A0A925PSD4-F1
#
_entry.id   AF-A0A925PSD4-F1
#
_cell.length_a   1.000
_cell.length_b   1.000
_cell.length_c   1.000
_cell.angle_alpha   90.00
_cell.angle_beta   90.00
_cell.angle_gamma   90.00
#
_symmetry.space_group_name_H-M   'P 1'
#
loop_
_entity.id
_entity.type
_entity.pdbx_description
1 polymer ?
#
loop_
_entity_poly.entity_id
_entity_poly.type
_entity_poly.pdbx_seq_one_letter_code
_entity_poly.pdbx_strand_id
1 'polypeptide(L)'
;MSVQAILIPMFVQVGLTFVLLFWMGALRLSAIRTGQVDPQQVRLREPNWPARVVQIGNAFHNQLELPVLFYVVVLLALQTETLDVVVLILSWLFVLSRLVHAYVHVTSNRLDRRTGVFGVGAIALLLMWVIVIARFLLQAST
;
A
#
# COMPACT_ATOMS: atom_id res chain seq x y z
N MET A 1 -16.68 12.37 -14.46
CA MET A 1 -16.39 11.10 -13.76
C MET A 1 -17.02 11.13 -12.39
N SER A 2 -17.53 10.01 -11.85
CA SER A 2 -18.08 10.01 -10.49
C SER A 2 -16.97 9.92 -9.45
N VAL A 3 -17.11 10.68 -8.35
CA VAL A 3 -16.22 10.59 -7.17
C VAL A 3 -16.19 9.15 -6.63
N GLN A 4 -17.33 8.45 -6.70
CA GLN A 4 -17.41 7.04 -6.30
C GLN A 4 -16.36 6.18 -7.02
N ALA A 5 -16.12 6.39 -8.32
CA ALA A 5 -15.20 5.57 -9.09
C ALA A 5 -13.74 5.66 -8.63
N ILE A 6 -13.29 6.84 -8.16
CA ILE A 6 -11.91 7.03 -7.68
C ILE A 6 -11.73 6.55 -6.23
N LEU A 7 -12.79 6.54 -5.44
CA LEU A 7 -12.74 6.06 -4.05
C LEU A 7 -12.65 4.52 -3.97
N ILE A 8 -13.15 3.79 -4.96
CA ILE A 8 -13.04 2.31 -4.96
C ILE A 8 -11.56 1.83 -4.88
N PRO A 9 -10.62 2.30 -5.72
CA PRO A 9 -9.19 2.02 -5.54
C PRO A 9 -8.68 2.29 -4.12
N MET A 10 -9.06 3.43 -3.51
CA MET A 10 -8.67 3.76 -2.14
C MET A 10 -9.19 2.72 -1.14
N PHE A 11 -10.47 2.34 -1.23
CA PHE A 11 -11.05 1.35 -0.33
C PHE A 11 -10.43 -0.03 -0.48
N VAL A 12 -10.08 -0.43 -1.72
CA VAL A 12 -9.36 -1.69 -1.95
C VAL A 12 -7.98 -1.66 -1.28
N GLN A 13 -7.24 -0.55 -1.42
CA GLN A 13 -5.94 -0.40 -0.78
C GLN A 13 -6.03 -0.39 0.76
N VAL A 14 -7.05 0.27 1.32
CA VAL A 14 -7.34 0.24 2.77
C VAL A 14 -7.66 -1.19 3.23
N GLY A 15 -8.48 -1.91 2.46
CA GLY A 15 -8.83 -3.30 2.72
C GLY A 15 -7.59 -4.20 2.78
N LEU A 16 -6.67 -4.06 1.82
CA LEU A 16 -5.40 -4.78 1.80
C LEU A 16 -4.56 -4.51 3.07
N THR A 17 -4.50 -3.24 3.51
CA THR A 17 -3.79 -2.87 4.75
C THR A 17 -4.40 -3.56 5.97
N PHE A 18 -5.72 -3.59 6.10
CA PHE A 18 -6.40 -4.28 7.20
C PHE A 18 -6.20 -5.80 7.16
N VAL A 19 -6.27 -6.41 5.98
CA VAL A 19 -6.01 -7.86 5.82
C VAL A 19 -4.62 -8.21 6.36
N LEU A 20 -3.58 -7.46 5.97
CA LEU A 20 -2.22 -7.72 6.44
C LEU A 20 -2.03 -7.39 7.92
N LEU A 21 -2.69 -6.34 8.42
CA LEU A 21 -2.69 -5.98 9.84
C LEU A 21 -3.21 -7.13 10.71
N PHE A 22 -4.42 -7.62 10.40
CA PHE A 22 -5.04 -8.69 11.17
C PHE A 22 -4.31 -10.02 11.00
N TRP A 23 -3.78 -10.32 9.82
CA TRP A 23 -2.96 -11.51 9.60
C TRP A 23 -1.67 -11.48 10.44
N MET A 24 -0.93 -10.36 10.41
CA MET A 24 0.24 -10.17 11.27
C MET A 24 -0.12 -10.33 12.75
N GLY A 25 -1.21 -9.69 13.19
CA GLY A 25 -1.69 -9.75 14.57
C GLY A 25 -2.01 -11.19 15.02
N ALA A 26 -2.71 -11.95 14.18
CA ALA A 26 -3.05 -13.34 14.45
C ALA A 26 -1.80 -14.23 14.57
N LEU A 27 -0.81 -14.07 13.69
CA LEU A 27 0.44 -14.83 13.76
C LEU A 27 1.27 -14.48 14.99
N ARG A 28 1.34 -13.20 15.36
CA ARG A 28 2.03 -12.76 16.60
C ARG A 28 1.37 -13.36 17.84
N LEU A 29 0.05 -13.31 17.90
CA LEU A 29 -0.73 -13.88 19.01
C LEU A 29 -0.54 -15.39 19.10
N SER A 30 -0.54 -16.08 17.95
CA SER A 30 -0.28 -17.52 17.91
C SER A 30 1.11 -17.86 18.42
N ALA A 31 2.16 -17.17 17.96
CA ALA A 31 3.54 -17.44 18.36
C ALA A 31 3.76 -17.26 19.87
N ILE A 32 3.13 -16.26 20.47
CA ILE A 32 3.14 -16.06 21.93
C ILE A 32 2.40 -17.20 22.65
N ARG A 33 1.16 -17.52 22.21
CA ARG A 33 0.32 -18.55 22.86
C ARG A 33 0.92 -19.94 22.80
N THR A 34 1.67 -20.26 21.75
CA THR A 34 2.35 -21.55 21.60
C THR A 34 3.73 -21.58 22.26
N GLY A 35 4.15 -20.50 22.93
CA GLY A 35 5.46 -20.40 23.58
C GLY A 35 6.64 -20.31 22.62
N GLN A 36 6.42 -19.98 21.34
CA GLN A 36 7.51 -19.79 20.36
C GLN A 36 8.26 -18.47 20.59
N VAL A 37 7.60 -17.50 21.24
CA VAL A 37 8.14 -16.18 21.55
C VAL A 37 7.76 -15.80 22.97
N ASP A 38 8.73 -15.41 23.78
CA ASP A 38 8.49 -14.78 25.07
C ASP A 38 8.08 -13.30 24.83
N PRO A 39 6.88 -12.88 25.28
CA PRO A 39 6.45 -11.49 25.18
C PRO A 39 7.45 -10.47 25.72
N GLN A 40 8.24 -10.83 26.75
CA GLN A 40 9.24 -9.93 27.34
C GLN A 40 10.36 -9.60 26.36
N GLN A 41 10.69 -10.53 25.45
CA GLN A 41 11.77 -10.40 24.48
C GLN A 41 11.38 -9.62 23.22
N VAL A 42 10.13 -9.16 23.10
CA VAL A 42 9.60 -8.45 21.92
C VAL A 42 8.87 -7.14 22.27
N ARG A 43 9.00 -6.65 23.51
CA ARG A 43 8.29 -5.46 24.02
C ARG A 43 8.73 -4.17 23.33
N LEU A 44 9.99 -4.08 22.93
CA LEU A 44 10.60 -2.88 22.34
C LEU A 44 10.84 -3.04 20.83
N ARG A 45 10.12 -3.95 20.17
CA ARG A 45 10.24 -4.28 18.73
C ARG A 45 11.57 -4.97 18.38
N GLU A 46 12.08 -5.77 19.30
CA GLU A 46 13.21 -6.64 19.06
C GLU A 46 12.90 -7.64 17.92
N PRO A 47 13.91 -8.07 17.14
CA PRO A 47 13.73 -8.91 15.96
C PRO A 47 13.51 -10.40 16.28
N ASN A 48 13.00 -10.73 17.47
CA ASN A 48 12.88 -12.10 17.99
C ASN A 48 11.59 -12.82 17.53
N TRP A 49 11.14 -12.55 16.30
CA TRP A 49 9.92 -13.14 15.74
C TRP A 49 10.23 -14.26 14.74
N PRO A 50 9.39 -15.30 14.63
CA PRO A 50 9.50 -16.30 13.58
C PRO A 50 9.49 -15.68 12.19
N ALA A 51 10.23 -16.26 11.24
CA ALA A 51 10.41 -15.71 9.89
C ALA A 51 9.08 -15.39 9.19
N ARG A 52 8.04 -16.23 9.38
CA ARG A 52 6.70 -15.98 8.81
C ARG A 52 6.03 -14.73 9.39
N VAL A 53 6.17 -14.49 10.69
CA VAL A 53 5.63 -13.28 11.35
C VAL A 53 6.34 -12.04 10.82
N VAL A 54 7.67 -12.10 10.68
CA VAL A 54 8.49 -11.03 10.10
C VAL A 54 8.09 -10.77 8.65
N GLN A 55 7.91 -11.81 7.83
CA GLN A 55 7.51 -11.70 6.44
C GLN A 55 6.16 -10.97 6.27
N ILE A 56 5.13 -11.38 7.02
CA ILE A 56 3.81 -10.70 6.94
C ILE A 56 3.89 -9.29 7.52
N GLY A 57 4.66 -9.09 8.59
CA GLY A 57 4.91 -7.77 9.16
C GLY A 57 5.57 -6.81 8.16
N ASN A 58 6.58 -7.26 7.42
CA ASN A 58 7.24 -6.47 6.39
C ASN A 58 6.28 -6.16 5.23
N ALA A 59 5.44 -7.12 4.83
CA ALA A 59 4.40 -6.88 3.84
C ALA A 59 3.42 -5.80 4.29
N PHE A 60 2.99 -5.83 5.57
CA PHE A 60 2.12 -4.80 6.16
C PHE A 60 2.79 -3.42 6.14
N HIS A 61 4.01 -3.29 6.68
CA HIS A 61 4.72 -2.00 6.70
C HIS A 61 4.91 -1.43 5.28
N ASN A 62 5.21 -2.26 4.29
CA ASN A 62 5.33 -1.79 2.92
C ASN A 62 4.00 -1.27 2.33
N GLN A 63 2.84 -1.72 2.83
CA GLN A 63 1.54 -1.13 2.47
C GLN A 63 1.25 0.22 3.18
N LEU A 64 2.14 0.70 4.03
CA LEU A 64 2.05 2.01 4.69
C LEU A 64 3.05 3.04 4.15
N GLU A 65 3.93 2.66 3.23
CA GLU A 65 4.91 3.56 2.62
C GLU A 65 4.28 4.33 1.44
N LEU A 66 4.42 3.81 0.21
CA LEU A 66 3.85 4.44 -0.98
C LEU A 66 2.33 4.67 -0.93
N PRO A 67 1.51 3.78 -0.32
CA PRO A 67 0.07 4.02 -0.25
C PRO A 67 -0.33 5.29 0.49
N VAL A 68 0.49 5.81 1.41
CA VAL A 68 0.23 7.12 2.04
C VAL A 68 0.26 8.24 1.00
N LEU A 69 1.28 8.25 0.13
CA LEU A 69 1.38 9.22 -0.96
C LEU A 69 0.23 9.06 -1.97
N PHE A 70 -0.25 7.84 -2.18
CA PHE A 70 -1.43 7.57 -3.01
C PHE A 70 -2.71 8.17 -2.43
N TYR A 71 -2.97 7.98 -1.14
CA TYR A 71 -4.14 8.59 -0.50
C TYR A 71 -4.08 10.12 -0.58
N VAL A 72 -2.91 10.70 -0.34
CA VAL A 72 -2.72 12.16 -0.41
C VAL A 72 -3.00 12.69 -1.81
N VAL A 73 -2.43 12.09 -2.87
CA VAL A 73 -2.64 12.61 -4.24
C VAL A 73 -4.09 12.46 -4.69
N VAL A 74 -4.79 11.40 -4.29
CA VAL A 74 -6.22 11.24 -4.63
C VAL A 74 -7.08 12.27 -3.91
N LEU A 75 -6.82 12.53 -2.62
CA LEU A 75 -7.52 13.56 -1.86
C LEU A 75 -7.23 14.96 -2.39
N LEU A 76 -5.98 15.25 -2.77
CA LEU A 76 -5.62 16.51 -3.42
C LEU A 76 -6.33 16.65 -4.77
N ALA A 77 -6.39 15.58 -5.57
CA ALA A 77 -7.05 15.61 -6.86
C ALA A 77 -8.56 15.84 -6.72
N LEU A 78 -9.19 15.27 -5.68
CA LEU A 78 -10.58 15.55 -5.31
C LEU A 78 -10.78 17.03 -4.97
N GLN A 79 -9.93 17.58 -4.11
CA GLN A 79 -10.05 18.96 -3.63
C GLN A 79 -9.75 20.01 -4.72
N THR A 80 -8.83 19.70 -5.64
CA THR A 80 -8.41 20.60 -6.72
C THR A 80 -9.20 20.37 -8.01
N GLU A 81 -10.19 19.49 -8.00
CA GLU A 81 -11.00 19.14 -9.17
C GLU A 81 -10.14 18.71 -10.39
N THR A 82 -8.97 18.11 -10.15
CA THR A 82 -8.03 17.66 -11.19
C THR A 82 -8.22 16.19 -11.60
N LEU A 83 -9.27 15.55 -11.09
CA LEU A 83 -9.62 14.16 -11.38
C LEU A 83 -10.11 13.96 -12.82
N ASP A 84 -9.56 12.95 -13.48
CA ASP A 84 -10.01 12.49 -14.78
C ASP A 84 -9.77 10.99 -14.98
N VAL A 85 -10.08 10.51 -16.20
CA VAL A 85 -9.97 9.09 -16.55
C VAL A 85 -8.53 8.59 -16.46
N VAL A 86 -7.54 9.44 -16.74
CA VAL A 86 -6.13 9.09 -16.64
C VAL A 86 -5.75 8.83 -15.18
N VAL A 87 -6.14 9.71 -14.26
CA VAL A 87 -5.88 9.54 -12.81
C VAL A 87 -6.60 8.29 -12.27
N LEU A 88 -7.79 7.96 -12.77
CA LEU A 88 -8.49 6.72 -12.39
C LEU A 88 -7.76 5.47 -12.87
N ILE A 89 -7.32 5.44 -14.12
CA ILE A 89 -6.56 4.29 -14.67
C ILE A 89 -5.27 4.09 -13.88
N LEU A 90 -4.52 5.17 -13.62
CA LEU A 90 -3.29 5.12 -12.83
C LEU A 90 -3.55 4.68 -11.37
N SER A 91 -4.68 5.08 -10.78
CA SER A 91 -5.08 4.64 -9.44
C SER A 91 -5.32 3.13 -9.39
N TRP A 92 -6.02 2.57 -10.38
CA TRP A 92 -6.20 1.13 -10.47
C TRP A 92 -4.90 0.38 -10.74
N LEU A 93 -4.05 0.91 -11.63
CA LEU A 93 -2.74 0.34 -11.89
C LEU A 93 -1.89 0.29 -10.61
N PHE A 94 -1.89 1.37 -9.83
CA PHE A 94 -1.25 1.42 -8.53
C PHE A 94 -1.80 0.33 -7.60
N VAL A 95 -3.10 0.31 -7.34
CA VAL A 95 -3.71 -0.61 -6.38
C VAL A 95 -3.59 -2.09 -6.79
N LEU A 96 -3.74 -2.41 -8.07
CA LEU A 96 -3.51 -3.77 -8.57
C LEU A 96 -2.05 -4.18 -8.40
N SER A 97 -1.09 -3.29 -8.64
CA SER A 97 0.32 -3.56 -8.35
C SER A 97 0.55 -3.84 -6.87
N ARG A 98 -0.16 -3.15 -5.96
CA ARG A 98 -0.06 -3.36 -4.51
C ARG A 98 -0.58 -4.72 -4.09
N LEU A 99 -1.69 -5.16 -4.67
CA LEU A 99 -2.26 -6.50 -4.45
C LEU A 99 -1.29 -7.60 -4.90
N VAL A 100 -0.77 -7.49 -6.13
CA VAL A 100 0.19 -8.46 -6.68
C VAL A 100 1.50 -8.46 -5.87
N HIS A 101 2.00 -7.29 -5.50
CA HIS A 101 3.21 -7.16 -4.69
C HIS A 101 3.02 -7.83 -3.32
N ALA A 102 1.91 -7.54 -2.63
CA ALA A 102 1.58 -8.19 -1.35
C ALA A 102 1.51 -9.70 -1.51
N TYR A 103 0.79 -10.19 -2.53
CA TYR A 103 0.64 -11.60 -2.82
C TYR A 103 1.99 -12.29 -3.01
N VAL A 104 2.87 -11.74 -3.84
CA VAL A 104 4.23 -12.27 -4.07
C VAL A 104 5.02 -12.25 -2.77
N HIS A 105 4.94 -11.16 -1.99
CA HIS A 105 5.66 -10.99 -0.73
C HIS A 105 5.26 -12.04 0.31
N VAL A 106 3.96 -12.30 0.48
CA VAL A 106 3.45 -13.24 1.50
C VAL A 106 3.43 -14.71 1.04
N THR A 107 3.75 -15.00 -0.22
CA THR A 107 3.83 -16.36 -0.76
C THR A 107 5.29 -16.73 -1.11
N SER A 108 5.66 -16.60 -2.39
CA SER A 108 6.96 -17.01 -2.94
C SER A 108 8.14 -16.18 -2.47
N ASN A 109 7.90 -14.95 -2.00
CA ASN A 109 8.92 -14.00 -1.56
C ASN A 109 10.05 -13.74 -2.59
N ARG A 110 9.77 -14.00 -3.87
CA ARG A 110 10.74 -13.86 -4.97
C ARG A 110 11.06 -12.38 -5.21
N LEU A 111 12.30 -12.00 -4.93
CA LEU A 111 12.75 -10.60 -4.94
C LEU A 111 12.65 -9.96 -6.33
N ASP A 112 13.10 -10.67 -7.36
CA ASP A 112 13.02 -10.27 -8.77
C ASP A 112 11.60 -9.83 -9.17
N ARG A 113 10.61 -10.67 -8.86
CA ARG A 113 9.20 -10.41 -9.19
C ARG A 113 8.62 -9.29 -8.35
N ARG A 114 8.92 -9.25 -7.05
CA ARG A 114 8.39 -8.21 -6.15
C ARG A 114 8.88 -6.82 -6.58
N THR A 115 10.17 -6.69 -6.91
CA THR A 115 10.77 -5.39 -7.24
C THR A 115 10.21 -4.83 -8.55
N GLY A 116 10.00 -5.69 -9.55
CA GLY A 116 9.36 -5.28 -10.80
C GLY A 116 7.94 -4.76 -10.59
N VAL A 117 7.11 -5.49 -9.84
CA VAL A 117 5.72 -5.10 -9.55
C VAL A 117 5.67 -3.82 -8.71
N PHE A 118 6.56 -3.68 -7.72
CA PHE A 118 6.70 -2.46 -6.94
C PHE A 118 7.05 -1.26 -7.83
N GLY A 119 7.97 -1.44 -8.78
CA GLY A 119 8.37 -0.40 -9.73
C GLY A 119 7.22 0.10 -10.60
N VAL A 120 6.38 -0.81 -11.11
CA VAL A 120 5.16 -0.44 -11.87
C VAL A 120 4.23 0.44 -11.03
N GLY A 121 3.98 0.06 -9.77
CA GLY A 121 3.18 0.87 -8.84
C GLY A 121 3.81 2.24 -8.55
N ALA A 122 5.11 2.27 -8.28
CA ALA A 122 5.82 3.52 -8.00
C ALA A 122 5.78 4.50 -9.18
N ILE A 123 5.93 4.01 -10.41
CA ILE A 123 5.83 4.83 -11.63
C ILE A 123 4.39 5.33 -11.81
N ALA A 124 3.38 4.48 -11.64
CA ALA A 124 1.99 4.89 -11.73
C ALA A 124 1.67 6.03 -10.74
N LEU A 125 2.13 5.88 -9.49
CA LEU A 125 1.96 6.89 -8.45
C LEU A 125 2.71 8.19 -8.76
N LEU A 126 3.95 8.11 -9.25
CA LEU A 126 4.71 9.28 -9.67
C LEU A 126 4.00 10.05 -10.79
N LEU A 127 3.47 9.35 -11.79
CA LEU A 127 2.71 9.96 -12.87
C LEU A 127 1.45 10.65 -12.35
N MET A 128 0.73 10.05 -11.39
CA MET A 128 -0.43 10.70 -10.76
C MET A 128 -0.03 12.04 -10.13
N TRP A 129 1.08 12.07 -9.37
CA TRP A 129 1.58 13.31 -8.76
C TRP A 129 1.93 14.38 -9.79
N VAL A 130 2.68 14.02 -10.84
CA VAL A 130 3.05 14.97 -11.90
C VAL A 130 1.80 15.52 -12.59
N ILE A 131 0.84 14.67 -12.93
CA ILE A 131 -0.40 15.07 -13.61
C ILE A 131 -1.23 16.01 -12.73
N VAL A 132 -1.45 15.64 -11.47
CA VAL A 132 -2.28 16.43 -10.54
C VAL A 132 -1.63 17.79 -10.26
N ILE A 133 -0.32 17.84 -10.01
CA ILE A 133 0.40 19.11 -9.81
C ILE A 133 0.35 19.96 -11.07
N ALA A 134 0.64 19.40 -12.25
CA ALA A 134 0.63 20.14 -13.51
C ALA A 134 -0.74 20.75 -13.78
N ARG A 135 -1.82 19.99 -13.58
CA ARG A 135 -3.18 20.49 -13.78
C ARG A 135 -3.56 21.57 -12.78
N PHE A 136 -3.21 21.39 -11.51
CA PHE A 136 -3.46 22.41 -10.48
C PHE A 136 -2.76 23.73 -10.83
N LEU A 137 -1.49 23.69 -11.24
CA LEU A 137 -0.73 24.87 -11.62
C LEU A 137 -1.30 25.56 -12.87
N LEU A 138 -1.74 24.79 -13.87
CA LEU A 138 -2.35 25.33 -15.08
C LEU A 138 -3.68 26.04 -14.80
N GLN A 139 -4.52 25.47 -13.94
CA GLN A 139 -5.78 26.10 -13.52
C GLN A 139 -5.57 27.38 -12.71
N ALA A 140 -4.52 27.44 -11.89
CA ALA A 140 -4.19 28.63 -11.11
C ALA A 140 -3.66 29.80 -11.96
N SER A 141 -3.26 29.53 -13.20
CA SER A 141 -2.70 30.53 -14.14
C SER A 141 -3.73 31.16 -15.08
N THR A 142 -5.00 30.77 -14.97
CA THR A 142 -6.15 31.26 -15.75
C THR A 142 -7.12 32.01 -14.85
#